data_AF-A0A023WZT7-F1
#
_entry.id   AF-A0A023WZT7-F1
#
_cell.length_a   1.000
_cell.length_b   1.000
_cell.length_c   1.000
_cell.angle_alpha   90.00
_cell.angle_beta   90.00
_cell.angle_gamma   90.00
#
_symmetry.space_group_name_H-M   'P 1'
#
loop_
_entity.id
_entity.type
_entity.pdbx_description
1 polymer ?
#
loop_
_entity_poly.entity_id
_entity_poly.type
_entity_poly.pdbx_seq_one_letter_code
_entity_poly.pdbx_strand_id
1 'polypeptide(L)' 'MRAHFASKAIWSRKRYQQLDASLVRGVEAVFVGHTRVDQVKTIGNVCYLDTGACFEGGRLTMIELMPNGARHVYQV' A
#
# COMPACT_ATOMS: atom_id res chain seq x y z
N MET A 1 17.87 17.40 -6.38
CA MET A 1 16.61 18.00 -6.92
C MET A 1 15.72 16.95 -7.63
N ARG A 2 16.22 16.16 -8.60
CA ARG A 2 15.41 15.14 -9.32
C ARG A 2 14.79 14.03 -8.46
N ALA A 3 15.51 13.49 -7.48
CA ALA A 3 15.01 12.42 -6.61
C ALA A 3 13.81 12.84 -5.72
N HIS A 4 13.72 14.13 -5.37
CA HIS A 4 12.61 14.66 -4.57
C HIS A 4 11.28 14.58 -5.32
N PHE A 5 11.27 14.98 -6.60
CA PHE A 5 10.07 14.89 -7.43
C PHE A 5 9.71 13.44 -7.77
N ALA A 6 10.69 12.58 -8.04
CA ALA A 6 10.44 11.15 -8.22
C ALA A 6 9.76 10.52 -6.98
N SER A 7 10.21 10.87 -5.77
CA SER A 7 9.60 10.38 -4.52
C SER A 7 8.19 10.92 -4.25
N LYS A 8 7.80 12.03 -4.88
CA LYS A 8 6.44 12.58 -4.83
C LYS A 8 5.55 12.13 -5.98
N ALA A 9 6.14 11.74 -7.11
CA ALA A 9 5.44 11.15 -8.25
C ALA A 9 4.99 9.72 -7.92
N ILE A 10 5.72 9.02 -7.05
CA ILE A 10 5.28 7.79 -6.40
C ILE A 10 4.50 8.10 -5.11
N TRP A 11 3.73 7.14 -4.62
CA TRP A 11 3.00 7.28 -3.36
C TRP A 11 3.97 7.61 -2.20
N SER A 12 3.87 8.83 -1.65
CA SER A 12 4.78 9.29 -0.60
C SER A 12 4.65 8.47 0.69
N ARG A 13 5.80 8.08 1.27
CA ARG A 13 5.89 7.42 2.58
C ARG A 13 5.35 8.24 3.74
N LYS A 14 5.18 9.56 3.55
CA LYS A 14 4.73 10.50 4.59
C LYS A 14 3.39 10.09 5.22
N ARG A 15 2.41 9.66 4.42
CA ARG A 15 1.11 9.22 4.92
C ARG A 15 1.22 8.02 5.86
N TYR A 16 2.06 7.05 5.49
CA TYR A 16 2.30 5.89 6.34
C TYR A 16 3.02 6.28 7.63
N GLN A 17 4.09 7.07 7.54
CA GLN A 17 4.88 7.52 8.70
C GLN A 17 4.06 8.34 9.69
N GLN A 18 3.10 9.12 9.21
CA GLN A 18 2.22 9.94 10.03
C GLN A 18 0.94 9.23 10.45
N LEU A 19 0.75 7.97 10.03
CA LEU A 19 -0.51 7.23 10.22
C LEU A 19 -1.73 8.04 9.77
N ASP A 20 -1.60 8.77 8.66
CA ASP A 20 -2.65 9.62 8.12
C ASP A 20 -3.84 8.77 7.65
N ALA A 21 -4.92 8.82 8.43
CA ALA A 21 -6.18 8.12 8.15
C ALA A 21 -7.16 8.95 7.30
N SER A 22 -6.75 10.10 6.76
CA SER A 22 -7.59 10.88 5.85
C SER A 22 -7.96 10.07 4.61
N LEU A 23 -9.26 10.04 4.29
CA LEU A 23 -9.76 9.29 3.15
C LEU A 23 -9.35 9.95 1.84
N VAL A 24 -8.92 9.14 0.87
CA VAL A 24 -8.84 9.53 -0.53
C VAL A 24 -10.25 9.58 -1.09
N ARG A 25 -10.70 10.78 -1.46
CA ARG A 25 -12.06 11.00 -1.96
C ARG A 25 -12.25 10.42 -3.35
N GLY A 26 -13.48 9.99 -3.65
CA GLY A 26 -13.88 9.51 -4.98
C GLY A 26 -13.54 8.04 -5.27
N VAL A 27 -12.93 7.33 -4.31
CA VAL A 27 -12.59 5.91 -4.42
C VAL A 27 -12.89 5.19 -3.11
N GLU A 28 -13.28 3.93 -3.20
CA GLU A 28 -13.54 3.10 -2.02
C GLU A 28 -12.24 2.73 -1.30
N ALA A 29 -11.21 2.32 -2.05
CA ALA A 29 -9.92 1.94 -1.52
C ALA A 29 -8.78 2.29 -2.49
N VAL A 30 -7.59 2.53 -1.93
CA VAL A 30 -6.35 2.75 -2.69
C VAL A 30 -5.33 1.70 -2.28
N PHE A 31 -4.87 0.91 -3.23
CA PHE A 31 -3.86 -0.14 -3.02
C PHE A 31 -2.50 0.39 -3.43
N VAL A 32 -1.54 0.42 -2.50
CA VAL A 32 -0.22 1.02 -2.72
C VAL A 32 0.91 0.09 -2.28
N GLY A 33 1.99 0.11 -3.05
CA GLY A 33 3.28 -0.47 -2.68
C GLY A 33 4.26 0.59 -2.18
N HIS A 34 5.54 0.43 -2.50
CA HIS A 34 6.65 1.35 -2.23
C HIS A 34 7.06 1.49 -0.75
N THR A 35 6.10 1.51 0.17
CA THR A 35 6.38 1.50 1.60
C THR A 35 6.36 0.05 2.10
N ARG A 36 7.53 -0.50 2.41
CA ARG A 36 7.62 -1.85 3.00
C ARG A 36 6.92 -1.91 4.35
N VAL A 37 6.07 -2.90 4.55
CA VAL A 37 5.34 -3.21 5.79
C VAL A 37 5.48 -4.69 6.13
N ASP A 38 5.50 -5.04 7.42
CA ASP A 38 5.65 -6.45 7.84
C ASP A 38 4.42 -7.31 7.50
N GLN A 39 3.25 -6.66 7.47
CA GLN A 39 1.97 -7.26 7.13
C GLN A 39 1.10 -6.24 6.41
N VAL A 40 0.18 -6.73 5.57
CA VAL A 40 -0.79 -5.89 4.87
C VAL A 40 -1.55 -5.03 5.89
N LYS A 41 -1.56 -3.72 5.66
CA LYS A 41 -2.13 -2.76 6.62
C LYS A 41 -3.00 -1.75 5.89
N THR A 42 -4.19 -1.48 6.41
CA THR A 42 -5.04 -0.39 5.94
C THR A 42 -5.01 0.76 6.94
N ILE A 43 -4.86 1.99 6.46
CA ILE A 43 -4.97 3.23 7.25
C ILE A 43 -5.89 4.16 6.48
N GLY A 44 -7.01 4.60 7.07
CA GLY A 44 -8.10 5.22 6.31
C GLY A 44 -8.64 4.26 5.25
N ASN A 45 -8.68 4.69 3.98
CA ASN A 45 -8.97 3.83 2.84
C ASN A 45 -7.74 3.47 2.00
N VAL A 46 -6.53 3.59 2.56
CA VAL A 46 -5.28 3.25 1.87
C VAL A 46 -4.74 1.93 2.41
N CYS A 47 -4.63 0.94 1.54
CA CYS A 47 -4.09 -0.39 1.83
C CYS A 47 -2.65 -0.48 1.35
N TYR A 48 -1.72 -0.71 2.28
CA TYR A 48 -0.29 -0.94 2.03
C TYR A 48 -0.05 -2.45 1.90
N LEU A 49 0.41 -2.89 0.72
CA LEU A 49 0.59 -4.31 0.38
C LEU A 49 2.04 -4.71 0.09
N ASP A 50 2.98 -3.76 0.03
CA ASP A 50 4.40 -4.07 -0.17
C ASP A 50 4.99 -4.71 1.09
N THR A 51 5.05 -6.04 1.09
CA THR A 51 5.67 -6.85 2.16
C THR A 51 7.09 -7.29 1.80
N GLY A 52 7.71 -6.59 0.84
CA GLY A 52 9.13 -6.70 0.55
C GLY A 52 9.53 -7.95 -0.22
N ALA A 53 8.73 -8.43 -1.17
CA ALA A 53 8.98 -9.63 -1.99
C ALA A 53 10.40 -9.76 -2.58
N CYS A 54 11.07 -8.63 -2.84
CA CYS A 54 12.42 -8.59 -3.39
C CYS A 54 13.54 -8.67 -2.33
N PHE A 55 13.20 -8.75 -1.05
CA PHE A 55 14.14 -8.82 0.07
C PHE A 55 14.06 -10.18 0.75
N GLU A 56 15.17 -10.58 1.37
CA GLU A 56 15.19 -11.74 2.24
C GLU A 56 14.13 -11.64 3.35
N GLY A 57 13.40 -12.73 3.57
CA GLY A 57 12.28 -12.80 4.52
C GLY A 57 11.03 -12.01 4.12
N GLY A 58 11.01 -11.38 2.94
CA GLY A 58 9.82 -10.74 2.39
C GLY A 58 8.85 -11.73 1.75
N ARG A 59 7.62 -11.27 1.49
CA ARG A 59 6.60 -12.05 0.78
C ARG A 59 6.09 -11.29 -0.44
N LEU A 60 5.63 -12.01 -1.46
CA LEU A 60 4.83 -11.43 -2.52
C LEU A 60 3.38 -11.37 -2.05
N THR A 61 2.86 -10.17 -1.81
CA THR A 61 1.43 -9.97 -1.50
C THR A 61 0.63 -9.77 -2.79
N MET A 62 -0.50 -10.44 -2.89
CA MET A 62 -1.50 -10.22 -3.95
C MET A 62 -2.88 -10.04 -3.32
N ILE A 63 -3.69 -9.15 -3.90
CA ILE A 63 -5.07 -8.93 -3.46
C ILE A 63 -5.99 -9.32 -4.62
N GLU A 64 -6.88 -10.26 -4.36
CA GLU A 64 -7.98 -10.59 -5.27
C GLU A 64 -9.20 -9.76 -4.88
N LEU A 65 -9.73 -9.01 -5.85
CA LEU A 65 -10.95 -8.22 -5.70
C LEU A 65 -12.14 -9.03 -6.19
N MET A 66 -13.13 -9.20 -5.32
CA MET A 66 -14.34 -9.96 -5.63
C MET A 66 -15.46 -9.02 -6.10
N PRO A 67 -16.39 -9.50 -6.95
CA PRO A 67 -17.52 -8.69 -7.45
C PRO A 67 -18.43 -8.10 -6.35
N ASN A 68 -18.46 -8.70 -5.17
CA ASN A 68 -19.26 -8.25 -4.02
C ASN A 68 -18.50 -7.23 -3.13
N GLY A 69 -17.33 -6.74 -3.55
CA GLY A 69 -16.49 -5.85 -2.76
C GLY A 69 -15.65 -6.57 -1.68
N ALA A 70 -15.79 -7.89 -1.52
CA ALA A 70 -14.88 -8.65 -0.68
C ALA A 70 -13.47 -8.66 -1.29
N ARG A 71 -12.46 -8.83 -0.42
CA ARG A 71 -11.06 -8.92 -0.82
C ARG A 71 -10.39 -10.09 -0.14
N HIS A 72 -9.64 -10.88 -0.91
CA HIS A 72 -8.77 -11.92 -0.37
C HIS A 72 -7.31 -11.50 -0.49
N VAL A 73 -6.53 -11.77 0.56
CA VAL A 73 -5.10 -11.49 0.61
C VAL A 73 -4.35 -12.80 0.47
N TYR A 74 -3.52 -12.89 -0.55
CA TYR A 74 -2.60 -13.98 -0.81
C TYR A 74 -1.17 -13.53 -0.53
N GLN A 75 -0.37 -14.39 0.09
CA GLN A 75 1.06 -14.14 0.31
C GLN A 75 1.87 -15.38 -0.05
N VAL A 76 2.93 -15.20 -0.85
CA VAL A 76 3.87 -16.24 -1.30
C VAL A 76 5.26 -15.93 -0.81
#